data_AF-A0A1Y4CEF7-F1
#
_entry.id   AF-A0A1Y4CEF7-F1
#
_cell.length_a   1.000
_cell.length_b   1.000
_cell.length_c   1.000
_cell.angle_alpha   90.00
_cell.angle_beta   90.00
_cell.angle_gamma   90.00
#
_symmetry.space_group_name_H-M   'P 1'
#
loop_
_entity.id
_entity.type
_entity.pdbx_description
1 polymer ?
#
loop_
_entity_poly.entity_id
_entity_poly.type
_entity_poly.pdbx_seq_one_letter_code
_entity_poly.pdbx_strand_id
1 'polypeptide(L)'
;MKKLLDLLTAAAVSTVMMFAAACNPEKLPDDRFPDDEDSTVVVTPKDTTAFPDGPMTWEDNEENSDGDNASFRIFASEDITLTACGDGAIEKEGEAWTLTGGNEVEVGVMVPGDKFFVDMLVEGYAELLEEYSYDADAKCYTGQIRLRSDVTLTPEYMDVPEPQVGDYYYADGTWSTELNSSKQCIGIVFATGRNEHDSQQYAELTDVRGYVVAVRNSDPEKPRNVFGWTDKVDVSDLDGDLEIFAGYTRTHNMEQQPEYSYDNFWACWSATHHIHPAPAMSSGWYLPAFGEFNVLFSVYHNVIREKILSVEGGEDMDGENNLGTYWAMSVVSGTDDFSLVDFRASMSYETFADRCRTNSYMYMNYTRPVLTF
;
A
#
# COMPACT_ATOMS: atom_id res chain seq x y z
N MET A 1 0.02 44.10 -34.04
CA MET A 1 0.59 43.60 -35.31
C MET A 1 1.85 44.40 -35.62
N LYS A 2 3.02 43.74 -35.68
CA LYS A 2 4.39 44.30 -35.81
C LYS A 2 4.92 45.16 -34.65
N LYS A 3 5.49 44.47 -33.64
CA LYS A 3 6.76 44.77 -32.93
C LYS A 3 6.82 43.96 -31.63
N LEU A 4 7.12 42.67 -31.75
CA LEU A 4 7.57 41.82 -30.64
C LEU A 4 8.27 40.56 -31.21
N LEU A 5 9.18 40.82 -32.15
CA LEU A 5 10.11 39.85 -32.70
C LEU A 5 11.41 40.65 -32.87
N ASP A 6 12.52 40.10 -32.41
CA ASP A 6 13.87 40.70 -32.29
C ASP A 6 14.24 41.20 -30.89
N LEU A 7 14.31 40.25 -29.93
CA LEU A 7 15.29 40.25 -28.83
C LEU A 7 15.27 38.90 -28.12
N LEU A 8 15.70 37.85 -28.82
CA LEU A 8 16.07 36.56 -28.22
C LEU A 8 17.04 35.85 -29.17
N THR A 9 18.26 36.38 -29.23
CA THR A 9 19.43 35.73 -29.81
C THR A 9 20.66 36.18 -29.05
N ALA A 10 21.14 35.33 -28.12
CA ALA A 10 22.53 34.92 -28.02
C ALA A 10 22.76 34.05 -26.76
N ALA A 11 23.01 32.77 -27.03
CA ALA A 11 24.00 31.89 -26.37
C ALA A 11 23.75 31.44 -24.90
N ALA A 12 24.06 30.22 -24.48
CA ALA A 12 24.51 28.99 -25.12
C ALA A 12 24.70 27.95 -23.99
N VAL A 13 24.26 26.70 -24.22
CA VAL A 13 24.99 25.44 -23.99
C VAL A 13 25.45 25.08 -22.56
N SER A 14 24.88 24.00 -21.98
CA SER A 14 25.66 22.77 -21.68
C SER A 14 24.78 21.55 -21.37
N THR A 15 24.55 20.77 -22.43
CA THR A 15 24.65 19.30 -22.59
C THR A 15 24.26 18.35 -21.45
N VAL A 16 23.14 17.68 -21.71
CA VAL A 16 22.78 16.28 -21.38
C VAL A 16 23.73 15.32 -22.11
N MET A 17 24.36 14.36 -21.40
CA MET A 17 25.05 13.22 -22.02
C MET A 17 24.17 11.95 -21.92
N MET A 18 23.53 11.62 -23.04
CA MET A 18 23.16 10.26 -23.42
C MET A 18 24.19 9.79 -24.45
N PHE A 19 24.88 8.69 -24.19
CA PHE A 19 25.70 8.00 -25.18
C PHE A 19 24.87 6.89 -25.83
N ALA A 20 24.38 7.13 -27.04
CA ALA A 20 24.02 6.11 -28.01
C ALA A 20 24.95 6.29 -29.21
N ALA A 21 25.85 5.33 -29.43
CA ALA A 21 26.75 5.35 -30.58
C ALA A 21 26.04 4.74 -31.80
N ALA A 22 25.95 5.55 -32.84
CA ALA A 22 25.39 5.22 -34.15
C ALA A 22 26.40 4.44 -35.02
N CYS A 23 25.89 3.65 -35.96
CA CYS A 23 26.53 3.49 -37.26
C CYS A 23 25.50 3.26 -38.39
N ASN A 24 25.87 3.79 -39.56
CA ASN A 24 25.09 4.26 -40.71
C ASN A 24 24.78 3.14 -41.74
N PRO A 25 23.72 3.25 -42.58
CA PRO A 25 23.42 2.28 -43.63
C PRO A 25 23.95 2.74 -44.99
N GLU A 26 24.78 1.95 -45.68
CA GLU A 26 24.83 1.85 -47.15
C GLU A 26 25.85 0.81 -47.67
N LYS A 27 25.40 0.03 -48.67
CA LYS A 27 26.11 -0.92 -49.57
C LYS A 27 26.46 -2.32 -49.04
N LEU A 28 25.50 -3.24 -49.20
CA LEU A 28 25.76 -4.67 -49.39
C LEU A 28 26.02 -4.95 -50.89
N PRO A 29 27.11 -5.64 -51.26
CA PRO A 29 27.17 -6.39 -52.50
C PRO A 29 26.47 -7.74 -52.34
N ASP A 30 25.74 -8.09 -53.39
CA ASP A 30 25.18 -9.40 -53.69
C ASP A 30 26.29 -10.46 -53.77
N ASP A 31 26.18 -11.54 -52.98
CA ASP A 31 26.48 -12.90 -53.44
C ASP A 31 26.17 -13.95 -52.35
N ARG A 32 25.11 -14.73 -52.61
CA ARG A 32 24.95 -16.18 -52.37
C ARG A 32 25.22 -16.74 -50.96
N PHE A 33 24.13 -17.14 -50.30
CA PHE A 33 24.12 -18.16 -49.25
C PHE A 33 24.70 -19.49 -49.75
N PRO A 34 25.55 -20.14 -48.93
CA PRO A 34 25.45 -21.57 -48.72
C PRO A 34 24.99 -21.81 -47.27
N ASP A 35 24.03 -22.73 -47.13
CA ASP A 35 23.72 -23.38 -45.87
C ASP A 35 25.01 -24.02 -45.32
N ASP A 36 25.38 -23.69 -44.09
CA ASP A 36 26.21 -24.57 -43.27
C ASP A 36 25.77 -24.43 -41.82
N GLU A 37 25.34 -25.57 -41.28
CA GLU A 37 25.09 -25.82 -39.89
C GLU A 37 26.37 -25.61 -39.06
N ASP A 38 26.18 -25.49 -37.74
CA ASP A 38 27.19 -25.53 -36.69
C ASP A 38 27.94 -24.21 -36.36
N SER A 39 27.47 -23.53 -35.30
CA SER A 39 28.32 -22.61 -34.53
C SER A 39 28.04 -22.75 -33.03
N THR A 40 28.86 -23.59 -32.39
CA THR A 40 28.92 -23.76 -30.93
C THR A 40 29.61 -22.57 -30.26
N VAL A 41 28.98 -21.98 -29.25
CA VAL A 41 29.61 -21.02 -28.33
C VAL A 41 30.37 -21.79 -27.25
N VAL A 42 31.68 -21.57 -27.13
CA VAL A 42 32.52 -22.18 -26.09
C VAL A 42 32.60 -21.24 -24.89
N VAL A 43 31.99 -21.64 -23.77
CA VAL A 43 32.24 -21.07 -22.44
C VAL A 43 33.18 -22.02 -21.70
N THR A 44 34.31 -21.50 -21.20
CA THR A 44 35.26 -22.28 -20.38
C THR A 44 34.95 -22.13 -18.88
N PRO A 45 34.60 -23.21 -18.16
CA PRO A 45 34.52 -23.19 -16.70
C PRO A 45 35.92 -23.18 -16.07
N LYS A 46 36.06 -22.40 -14.99
CA LYS A 46 37.20 -22.48 -14.09
C LYS A 46 36.89 -23.49 -12.99
N ASP A 47 37.87 -24.35 -12.76
CA ASP A 47 38.03 -25.32 -11.67
C ASP A 47 37.39 -26.71 -11.80
N THR A 48 38.26 -27.68 -11.53
CA THR A 48 38.26 -29.05 -12.04
C THR A 48 37.68 -30.05 -11.05
N THR A 49 36.59 -30.72 -11.44
CA THR A 49 36.36 -32.13 -11.08
C THR A 49 36.18 -32.89 -12.38
N ALA A 50 36.94 -33.98 -12.55
CA ALA A 50 37.08 -34.68 -13.82
C ALA A 50 35.77 -35.36 -14.23
N PHE A 51 35.16 -34.89 -15.32
CA PHE A 51 34.11 -35.60 -16.03
C PHE A 51 34.74 -36.59 -17.02
N PRO A 52 34.13 -37.76 -17.27
CA PRO A 52 34.65 -38.72 -18.24
C PRO A 52 34.63 -38.12 -19.66
N ASP A 53 35.75 -38.22 -20.37
CA ASP A 53 35.92 -37.73 -21.74
C ASP A 53 34.99 -38.47 -22.72
N GLY A 54 33.92 -37.80 -23.12
CA GLY A 54 33.04 -38.15 -24.23
C GLY A 54 32.09 -36.99 -24.51
N PRO A 55 31.65 -36.75 -25.76
CA PRO A 55 30.62 -35.77 -26.04
C PRO A 55 29.34 -36.18 -25.30
N MET A 56 28.99 -35.43 -24.26
CA MET A 56 27.67 -35.51 -23.62
C MET A 56 26.65 -35.01 -24.65
N THR A 57 26.03 -35.94 -25.35
CA THR A 57 24.89 -35.69 -26.22
C THR A 57 23.64 -36.03 -25.43
N TRP A 58 22.77 -35.04 -25.26
CA TRP A 58 21.43 -35.25 -24.72
C TRP A 58 20.50 -35.40 -25.91
N GLU A 59 20.07 -36.62 -26.19
CA GLU A 59 18.94 -36.87 -27.09
C GLU A 59 17.67 -36.83 -26.23
N ASP A 60 16.87 -35.78 -26.42
CA ASP A 60 15.49 -35.75 -25.94
C ASP A 60 14.66 -36.68 -26.83
N ASN A 61 14.68 -37.97 -26.50
CA ASN A 61 13.84 -38.96 -27.17
C ASN A 61 12.45 -38.92 -26.50
N GLU A 62 11.43 -38.53 -27.26
CA GLU A 62 10.01 -38.48 -26.83
C GLU A 62 9.54 -39.78 -26.16
N GLU A 63 10.21 -40.91 -26.37
CA GLU A 63 9.87 -42.22 -25.77
C GLU A 63 10.33 -42.40 -24.30
N ASN A 64 11.08 -41.47 -23.71
CA ASN A 64 11.47 -41.47 -22.29
C ASN A 64 11.25 -40.11 -21.59
N SER A 65 10.42 -39.23 -22.15
CA SER A 65 10.11 -37.96 -21.50
C SER A 65 9.14 -38.18 -20.31
N ASP A 66 9.70 -38.49 -19.14
CA ASP A 66 9.01 -38.38 -17.84
C ASP A 66 8.74 -36.89 -17.48
N GLY A 67 8.42 -36.05 -18.47
CA GLY A 67 8.07 -34.64 -18.26
C GLY A 67 6.83 -34.46 -17.38
N ASP A 68 5.99 -35.51 -17.28
CA ASP A 68 4.80 -35.57 -16.43
C ASP A 68 5.09 -35.99 -14.98
N ASN A 69 6.35 -36.34 -14.64
CA ASN A 69 6.74 -36.88 -13.33
C ASN A 69 7.79 -36.02 -12.60
N ALA A 70 8.04 -34.79 -13.04
CA ALA A 70 8.96 -33.90 -12.34
C ALA A 70 8.46 -33.65 -10.91
N SER A 71 9.29 -34.02 -9.94
CA SER A 71 9.06 -33.74 -8.51
C SER A 71 10.08 -32.71 -8.03
N PHE A 72 9.62 -31.70 -7.30
CA PHE A 72 10.49 -30.68 -6.71
C PHE A 72 10.45 -30.79 -5.19
N ARG A 73 11.61 -30.71 -4.55
CA ARG A 73 11.72 -30.57 -3.10
C ARG A 73 11.83 -29.11 -2.72
N ILE A 74 11.06 -28.73 -1.70
CA ILE A 74 11.01 -27.38 -1.18
C ILE A 74 11.32 -27.46 0.32
N PHE A 75 12.38 -26.80 0.74
CA PHE A 75 12.72 -26.63 2.16
C PHE A 75 12.25 -25.25 2.60
N ALA A 76 11.45 -25.18 3.66
CA ALA A 76 10.88 -23.93 4.11
C ALA A 76 10.71 -23.95 5.64
N SER A 77 10.80 -22.78 6.26
CA SER A 77 10.59 -22.59 7.69
C SER A 77 9.10 -22.71 8.08
N GLU A 78 8.79 -22.78 9.38
CA GLU A 78 7.42 -23.03 9.88
C GLU A 78 6.43 -21.87 9.62
N ASP A 79 6.97 -20.69 9.40
CA ASP A 79 6.32 -19.45 9.02
C ASP A 79 5.93 -19.39 7.54
N ILE A 80 6.25 -20.43 6.75
CA ILE A 80 5.83 -20.56 5.35
C ILE A 80 4.72 -21.60 5.20
N THR A 81 3.66 -21.21 4.47
CA THR A 81 2.65 -22.11 3.92
C THR A 81 2.83 -22.26 2.41
N LEU A 82 2.59 -23.46 1.88
CA LEU A 82 2.73 -23.75 0.47
C LEU A 82 1.45 -24.41 -0.07
N THR A 83 0.94 -23.90 -1.18
CA THR A 83 -0.21 -24.44 -1.88
C THR A 83 0.15 -24.70 -3.34
N ALA A 84 -0.03 -25.94 -3.81
CA ALA A 84 0.22 -26.25 -5.22
C ALA A 84 -0.78 -25.51 -6.13
N CYS A 85 -0.31 -24.99 -7.26
CA CYS A 85 -1.17 -24.37 -8.27
C CYS A 85 -1.60 -25.40 -9.32
N GLY A 86 -2.83 -25.25 -9.85
CA GLY A 86 -3.36 -26.11 -10.90
C GLY A 86 -3.58 -27.56 -10.43
N ASP A 87 -3.15 -28.52 -11.26
CA ASP A 87 -3.28 -29.96 -11.00
C ASP A 87 -2.16 -30.53 -10.12
N GLY A 88 -1.23 -29.68 -9.65
CA GLY A 88 -0.14 -30.08 -8.79
C GLY A 88 -0.61 -30.55 -7.40
N ALA A 89 0.18 -31.41 -6.77
CA ALA A 89 -0.04 -31.88 -5.41
C ALA A 89 1.22 -31.64 -4.57
N ILE A 90 1.02 -31.11 -3.35
CA ILE A 90 2.10 -30.87 -2.39
C ILE A 90 1.92 -31.74 -1.15
N GLU A 91 2.99 -32.41 -0.74
CA GLU A 91 3.02 -33.26 0.44
C GLU A 91 4.22 -32.91 1.33
N LYS A 92 4.03 -32.86 2.65
CA LYS A 92 5.11 -32.59 3.60
C LYS A 92 5.63 -33.90 4.19
N GLU A 93 6.91 -34.19 3.96
CA GLU A 93 7.62 -35.31 4.57
C GLU A 93 8.80 -34.80 5.41
N GLY A 94 8.64 -34.82 6.74
CA GLY A 94 9.64 -34.28 7.65
C GLY A 94 9.80 -32.77 7.49
N GLU A 95 11.02 -32.32 7.15
CA GLU A 95 11.36 -30.91 6.96
C GLU A 95 11.20 -30.42 5.52
N ALA A 96 10.93 -31.32 4.57
CA ALA A 96 10.80 -31.00 3.15
C ALA A 96 9.36 -31.17 2.67
N TRP A 97 8.94 -30.28 1.79
CA TRP A 97 7.74 -30.45 0.97
C TRP A 97 8.15 -31.03 -0.38
N THR A 98 7.29 -31.87 -0.95
CA THR A 98 7.46 -32.41 -2.30
C THR A 98 6.27 -31.95 -3.14
N LEU A 99 6.56 -31.22 -4.22
CA LEU A 99 5.59 -30.87 -5.25
C LEU A 99 5.67 -31.90 -6.39
N THR A 100 4.53 -32.41 -6.83
CA THR A 100 4.39 -33.33 -7.96
C THR A 100 3.23 -32.91 -8.86
N GLY A 101 3.21 -33.37 -10.11
CA GLY A 101 2.12 -33.06 -11.06
C GLY A 101 2.08 -31.60 -11.52
N GLY A 102 3.15 -30.84 -11.26
CA GLY A 102 3.27 -29.43 -11.61
C GLY A 102 4.57 -28.83 -11.06
N ASN A 103 4.79 -27.55 -11.36
CA ASN A 103 5.98 -26.83 -10.90
C ASN A 103 5.67 -25.42 -10.40
N GLU A 104 4.41 -25.10 -10.11
CA GLU A 104 3.99 -23.79 -9.60
C GLU A 104 3.42 -23.94 -8.20
N VAL A 105 3.79 -22.99 -7.32
CA VAL A 105 3.38 -22.97 -5.93
C VAL A 105 3.08 -21.55 -5.48
N GLU A 106 1.98 -21.40 -4.76
CA GLU A 106 1.65 -20.21 -3.99
C GLU A 106 2.33 -20.32 -2.62
N VAL A 107 3.06 -19.27 -2.26
CA VAL A 107 3.85 -19.19 -1.03
C VAL A 107 3.23 -18.14 -0.13
N GLY A 108 2.72 -18.57 1.02
CA GLY A 108 2.23 -17.70 2.08
C GLY A 108 3.28 -17.53 3.19
N VAL A 109 3.49 -16.30 3.67
CA VAL A 109 4.47 -15.97 4.71
C VAL A 109 3.77 -15.33 5.90
N MET A 110 3.81 -16.04 7.03
CA MET A 110 3.29 -15.58 8.31
C MET A 110 4.34 -14.73 9.02
N VAL A 111 4.18 -13.40 8.98
CA VAL A 111 5.17 -12.47 9.54
C VAL A 111 5.06 -12.40 11.06
N PRO A 112 6.17 -12.50 11.81
CA PRO A 112 6.20 -12.20 13.23
C PRO A 112 5.71 -10.77 13.51
N GLY A 113 4.89 -10.56 14.54
CA GLY A 113 4.26 -9.26 14.81
C GLY A 113 5.21 -8.09 15.16
N ASP A 114 6.49 -8.39 15.38
CA ASP A 114 7.57 -7.42 15.63
C ASP A 114 8.45 -7.16 14.40
N LYS A 115 8.09 -7.72 13.23
CA LYS A 115 8.88 -7.61 12.00
C LYS A 115 8.04 -7.21 10.79
N PHE A 116 8.71 -6.68 9.77
CA PHE A 116 8.18 -6.59 8.42
C PHE A 116 8.80 -7.64 7.52
N PHE A 117 7.99 -8.23 6.65
CA PHE A 117 8.48 -9.02 5.52
C PHE A 117 9.15 -8.09 4.52
N VAL A 118 10.38 -8.43 4.14
CA VAL A 118 11.18 -7.68 3.18
C VAL A 118 11.11 -8.35 1.82
N ASP A 119 11.48 -9.62 1.76
CA ASP A 119 11.52 -10.42 0.53
C ASP A 119 11.64 -11.91 0.87
N MET A 120 11.56 -12.77 -0.14
CA MET A 120 11.85 -14.19 -0.04
C MET A 120 13.22 -14.50 -0.63
N LEU A 121 14.16 -14.95 0.22
CA LEU A 121 15.41 -15.52 -0.27
C LEU A 121 15.15 -16.93 -0.81
N VAL A 122 15.48 -17.16 -2.08
CA VAL A 122 15.36 -18.45 -2.75
C VAL A 122 16.75 -19.01 -3.04
N GLU A 123 17.12 -20.10 -2.37
CA GLU A 123 18.29 -20.89 -2.74
C GLU A 123 17.87 -21.98 -3.73
N GLY A 124 18.50 -22.03 -4.90
CA GLY A 124 18.07 -22.87 -6.02
C GLY A 124 17.61 -22.00 -7.18
N TYR A 125 16.77 -22.54 -8.07
CA TYR A 125 16.25 -21.82 -9.22
C TYR A 125 14.72 -21.88 -9.27
N ALA A 126 14.10 -20.72 -9.09
CA ALA A 126 12.69 -20.49 -9.29
C ALA A 126 12.47 -19.14 -10.02
N GLU A 127 11.35 -19.03 -10.70
CA GLU A 127 10.88 -17.85 -11.41
C GLU A 127 9.73 -17.23 -10.60
N LEU A 128 9.84 -15.96 -10.21
CA LEU A 128 8.75 -15.24 -9.55
C LEU A 128 7.68 -14.92 -10.59
N LEU A 129 6.47 -15.45 -10.39
CA LEU A 129 5.32 -15.21 -11.28
C LEU A 129 4.48 -14.03 -10.77
N GLU A 130 4.27 -13.97 -9.45
CA GLU A 130 3.52 -12.90 -8.79
C GLU A 130 4.33 -12.39 -7.59
N GLU A 131 4.50 -11.07 -7.52
CA GLU A 131 5.20 -10.42 -6.40
C GLU A 131 4.44 -10.63 -5.08
N TYR A 132 5.20 -10.73 -4.00
CA TYR A 132 4.62 -10.88 -2.68
C TYR A 132 3.80 -9.64 -2.31
N SER A 133 2.53 -9.85 -1.99
CA SER A 133 1.63 -8.83 -1.51
C SER A 133 0.87 -9.34 -0.28
N TYR A 134 0.45 -8.43 0.59
CA TYR A 134 -0.28 -8.83 1.79
C TYR A 134 -1.72 -9.24 1.45
N ASP A 135 -2.07 -10.48 1.73
CA ASP A 135 -3.43 -11.01 1.65
C ASP A 135 -4.15 -10.80 3.00
N ALA A 136 -5.19 -9.96 2.97
CA ALA A 136 -5.98 -9.63 4.15
C ALA A 136 -6.85 -10.79 4.66
N ASP A 137 -7.31 -11.68 3.77
CA ASP A 137 -8.16 -12.83 4.10
C ASP A 137 -7.32 -13.95 4.73
N ALA A 138 -6.15 -14.22 4.14
CA ALA A 138 -5.20 -15.21 4.64
C ALA A 138 -4.34 -14.68 5.80
N LYS A 139 -4.30 -13.35 5.99
CA LYS A 139 -3.49 -12.63 6.99
C LYS A 139 -1.99 -12.93 6.87
N CYS A 140 -1.50 -13.05 5.64
CA CYS A 140 -0.10 -13.37 5.33
C CYS A 140 0.35 -12.67 4.05
N TYR A 141 1.65 -12.62 3.78
CA TYR A 141 2.13 -12.21 2.46
C TYR A 141 2.07 -13.39 1.51
N THR A 142 1.41 -13.24 0.37
CA THR A 142 1.30 -14.27 -0.66
C THR A 142 2.05 -13.86 -1.90
N GLY A 143 2.84 -14.77 -2.46
CA GLY A 143 3.48 -14.64 -3.77
C GLY A 143 3.42 -15.96 -4.51
N GLN A 144 3.62 -15.93 -5.83
CA GLN A 144 3.58 -17.15 -6.65
C GLN A 144 4.93 -17.36 -7.33
N ILE A 145 5.47 -18.58 -7.25
CA ILE A 145 6.73 -18.95 -7.89
C ILE A 145 6.57 -20.20 -8.76
N ARG A 146 7.34 -20.27 -9.84
CA ARG A 146 7.53 -21.45 -10.68
C ARG A 146 8.90 -22.06 -10.43
N LEU A 147 8.92 -23.29 -9.95
CA LEU A 147 10.13 -24.06 -9.68
C LEU A 147 10.78 -24.56 -10.97
N ARG A 148 12.11 -24.49 -10.96
CA ARG A 148 12.99 -25.01 -12.02
C ARG A 148 14.08 -25.94 -11.45
N SER A 149 14.23 -25.97 -10.13
CA SER A 149 15.01 -26.94 -9.36
C SER A 149 14.39 -27.14 -7.98
N ASP A 150 14.97 -28.03 -7.17
CA ASP A 150 14.75 -28.01 -5.72
C ASP A 150 15.16 -26.65 -5.15
N VAL A 151 14.44 -26.18 -4.13
CA VAL A 151 14.68 -24.86 -3.53
C VAL A 151 14.61 -24.86 -2.01
N THR A 152 15.31 -23.91 -1.39
CA THR A 152 15.10 -23.49 -0.01
C THR A 152 14.51 -22.08 0.00
N LEU A 153 13.40 -21.91 0.70
CA LEU A 153 12.70 -20.64 0.87
C LEU A 153 12.95 -20.12 2.29
N THR A 154 13.53 -18.93 2.38
CA THR A 154 13.80 -18.25 3.66
C THR A 154 13.24 -16.84 3.61
N PRO A 155 12.22 -16.50 4.43
CA PRO A 155 11.73 -15.14 4.49
C PRO A 155 12.80 -14.22 5.07
N GLU A 156 13.01 -13.08 4.43
CA GLU A 156 13.79 -11.99 4.99
C GLU A 156 12.88 -11.04 5.76
N TYR A 157 13.34 -10.70 6.95
CA TYR A 157 12.63 -9.81 7.85
C TYR A 157 13.49 -8.61 8.23
N MET A 158 12.83 -7.49 8.49
CA MET A 158 13.43 -6.36 9.18
C MET A 158 12.67 -6.05 10.46
N ASP A 159 13.37 -5.51 11.45
CA ASP A 159 12.73 -5.00 12.65
C ASP A 159 11.77 -3.86 12.27
N VAL A 160 10.61 -3.85 12.90
CA VAL A 160 9.63 -2.77 12.73
C VAL A 160 10.23 -1.48 13.33
N PRO A 161 10.53 -0.45 12.53
CA PRO A 161 11.02 0.82 13.06
C PRO A 161 9.91 1.48 13.87
N GLU A 162 10.26 2.14 14.98
CA GLU A 162 9.31 2.98 15.71
C GLU A 162 8.74 4.06 14.78
N PRO A 163 7.40 4.20 14.67
CA PRO A 163 6.81 5.17 13.78
C PRO A 163 7.12 6.59 14.22
N GLN A 164 7.24 7.48 13.25
CA GLN A 164 7.46 8.91 13.44
C GLN A 164 6.33 9.72 12.79
N VAL A 165 6.01 10.87 13.39
CA VAL A 165 5.09 11.83 12.76
C VAL A 165 5.65 12.27 11.41
N GLY A 166 4.88 12.07 10.34
CA GLY A 166 5.27 12.33 8.96
C GLY A 166 5.79 11.11 8.19
N ASP A 167 5.86 9.93 8.81
CA ASP A 167 6.14 8.68 8.07
C ASP A 167 5.00 8.35 7.10
N TYR A 168 5.37 7.78 5.95
CA TYR A 168 4.44 7.26 4.96
C TYR A 168 3.95 5.89 5.40
N TYR A 169 2.64 5.68 5.38
CA TYR A 169 1.98 4.43 5.76
C TYR A 169 1.37 3.76 4.53
N TYR A 170 1.64 2.48 4.34
CA TYR A 170 1.37 1.75 3.11
C TYR A 170 0.20 0.77 3.25
N ALA A 171 -0.36 0.38 2.10
CA ALA A 171 -1.48 -0.57 2.01
C ALA A 171 -1.17 -1.96 2.59
N ASP A 172 0.11 -2.32 2.72
CA ASP A 172 0.56 -3.57 3.35
C ASP A 172 0.74 -3.45 4.89
N GLY A 173 0.40 -2.30 5.48
CA GLY A 173 0.53 -2.06 6.92
C GLY A 173 1.91 -1.63 7.39
N THR A 174 2.88 -1.53 6.47
CA THR A 174 4.23 -1.04 6.79
C THR A 174 4.32 0.48 6.74
N TRP A 175 5.41 1.05 7.26
CA TRP A 175 5.70 2.48 7.16
C TRP A 175 7.18 2.79 6.97
N SER A 176 7.48 3.97 6.44
CA SER A 176 8.86 4.48 6.30
C SER A 176 8.91 6.00 6.27
N THR A 177 10.05 6.56 6.68
CA THR A 177 10.30 8.01 6.67
C THR A 177 10.42 8.58 5.26
N GLU A 178 11.07 7.84 4.36
CA GLU A 178 11.17 8.19 2.95
C GLU A 178 10.08 7.48 2.15
N LEU A 179 9.55 8.16 1.13
CA LEU A 179 8.49 7.59 0.29
C LEU A 179 9.06 6.45 -0.54
N ASN A 180 8.50 5.27 -0.37
CA ASN A 180 8.82 4.09 -1.17
C ASN A 180 7.90 4.07 -2.39
N SER A 181 8.45 4.39 -3.56
CA SER A 181 7.70 4.42 -4.83
C SER A 181 7.21 3.04 -5.29
N SER A 182 7.74 1.95 -4.72
CA SER A 182 7.31 0.58 -5.02
C SER A 182 6.14 0.13 -4.17
N LYS A 183 5.70 0.92 -3.18
CA LYS A 183 4.56 0.61 -2.31
C LYS A 183 3.45 1.63 -2.48
N GLN A 184 2.20 1.16 -2.37
CA GLN A 184 1.05 2.04 -2.38
C GLN A 184 0.92 2.78 -1.04
N CYS A 185 1.33 4.05 -1.00
CA CYS A 185 1.13 4.91 0.16
C CYS A 185 -0.36 5.29 0.29
N ILE A 186 -0.97 4.98 1.43
CA ILE A 186 -2.40 5.22 1.68
C ILE A 186 -2.64 6.27 2.77
N GLY A 187 -1.63 6.59 3.58
CA GLY A 187 -1.76 7.61 4.61
C GLY A 187 -0.43 8.10 5.16
N ILE A 188 -0.49 9.13 6.00
CA ILE A 188 0.65 9.70 6.71
C ILE A 188 0.42 9.57 8.21
N VAL A 189 1.43 9.10 8.95
CA VAL A 189 1.39 9.03 10.42
C VAL A 189 1.33 10.45 10.99
N PHE A 190 0.29 10.79 11.76
CA PHE A 190 0.15 12.12 12.37
C PHE A 190 0.39 12.12 13.89
N ALA A 191 0.33 10.95 14.53
CA ALA A 191 0.64 10.77 15.94
C ALA A 191 1.19 9.36 16.17
N THR A 192 2.04 9.20 17.18
CA THR A 192 2.76 7.96 17.49
C THR A 192 2.52 7.54 18.93
N GLY A 193 2.51 6.23 19.16
CA GLY A 193 2.07 5.61 20.40
C GLY A 193 0.58 5.86 20.70
N ARG A 194 0.09 5.21 21.74
CA ARG A 194 -1.26 5.48 22.25
C ARG A 194 -1.35 6.88 22.82
N ASN A 195 -2.32 7.67 22.37
CA ASN A 195 -2.62 8.97 22.98
C ASN A 195 -3.19 8.77 24.41
N GLU A 196 -2.84 9.65 25.35
CA GLU A 196 -3.31 9.54 26.74
C GLU A 196 -4.84 9.70 26.88
N HIS A 197 -5.47 10.34 25.90
CA HIS A 197 -6.92 10.51 25.80
C HIS A 197 -7.59 9.44 24.92
N ASP A 198 -6.85 8.42 24.47
CA ASP A 198 -7.38 7.27 23.75
C ASP A 198 -7.63 6.08 24.68
N SER A 199 -8.89 5.95 25.09
CA SER A 199 -9.39 4.84 25.92
C SER A 199 -10.09 3.74 25.10
N GLN A 200 -10.10 3.85 23.77
CA GLN A 200 -10.86 2.98 22.87
C GLN A 200 -10.27 1.57 22.83
N GLN A 201 -11.08 0.56 22.49
CA GLN A 201 -10.59 -0.80 22.31
C GLN A 201 -10.66 -1.14 20.82
N TYR A 202 -9.50 -1.41 20.23
CA TYR A 202 -9.38 -1.83 18.83
C TYR A 202 -9.29 -3.35 18.82
N ALA A 203 -10.32 -4.03 18.32
CA ALA A 203 -10.40 -5.49 18.39
C ALA A 203 -9.30 -6.19 17.56
N GLU A 204 -8.80 -5.47 16.56
CA GLU A 204 -7.80 -5.91 15.59
C GLU A 204 -6.36 -5.74 16.10
N LEU A 205 -6.16 -4.92 17.14
CA LEU A 205 -4.83 -4.50 17.59
C LEU A 205 -4.48 -5.05 18.97
N THR A 206 -3.23 -5.52 19.11
CA THR A 206 -2.67 -5.86 20.41
C THR A 206 -2.07 -4.65 21.14
N ASP A 207 -1.63 -3.65 20.39
CA ASP A 207 -1.08 -2.39 20.90
C ASP A 207 -1.32 -1.25 19.88
N VAL A 208 -1.25 0.00 20.32
CA VAL A 208 -1.39 1.19 19.46
C VAL A 208 -0.01 1.80 19.21
N ARG A 209 0.50 1.63 17.99
CA ARG A 209 1.76 2.19 17.50
C ARG A 209 1.58 3.61 16.98
N GLY A 210 0.40 3.96 16.49
CA GLY A 210 0.10 5.33 16.11
C GLY A 210 -1.20 5.50 15.35
N TYR A 211 -1.33 6.68 14.74
CA TYR A 211 -2.52 7.12 14.03
C TYR A 211 -2.13 7.70 12.67
N VAL A 212 -2.90 7.34 11.66
CA VAL A 212 -2.62 7.65 10.25
C VAL A 212 -3.80 8.41 9.67
N VAL A 213 -3.54 9.50 8.94
CA VAL A 213 -4.54 10.20 8.15
C VAL A 213 -4.44 9.78 6.69
N ALA A 214 -5.58 9.54 6.03
CA ALA A 214 -5.59 9.16 4.63
C ALA A 214 -5.00 10.25 3.72
N VAL A 215 -4.26 9.84 2.67
CA VAL A 215 -3.70 10.80 1.70
C VAL A 215 -4.75 11.39 0.75
N ARG A 216 -5.95 10.79 0.67
CA ARG A 216 -7.09 11.24 -0.14
C ARG A 216 -8.38 11.33 0.67
N ASN A 217 -9.36 12.07 0.16
CA ASN A 217 -10.72 12.04 0.63
C ASN A 217 -11.39 10.71 0.24
N SER A 218 -12.43 10.35 0.99
CA SER A 218 -12.98 8.99 0.96
C SER A 218 -13.65 8.56 -0.33
N ASP A 219 -14.39 9.45 -0.98
CA ASP A 219 -15.22 9.17 -2.15
C ASP A 219 -14.81 10.11 -3.29
N PRO A 220 -14.02 9.64 -4.28
CA PRO A 220 -13.59 10.49 -5.39
C PRO A 220 -14.74 10.82 -6.37
N GLU A 221 -15.82 10.04 -6.38
CA GLU A 221 -17.00 10.30 -7.22
C GLU A 221 -17.90 11.37 -6.59
N LYS A 222 -17.95 11.41 -5.26
CA LYS A 222 -18.62 12.44 -4.47
C LYS A 222 -17.67 13.02 -3.43
N PRO A 223 -16.73 13.89 -3.83
CA PRO A 223 -15.71 14.42 -2.93
C PRO A 223 -16.30 15.12 -1.70
N ARG A 224 -17.50 15.70 -1.84
CA ARG A 224 -18.25 16.30 -0.73
C ARG A 224 -19.70 15.85 -0.76
N ASN A 225 -20.26 15.55 0.40
CA ASN A 225 -21.69 15.29 0.55
C ASN A 225 -22.18 15.61 1.98
N VAL A 226 -23.48 15.48 2.23
CA VAL A 226 -24.08 15.60 3.56
C VAL A 226 -23.58 14.50 4.50
N PHE A 227 -23.56 14.74 5.81
CA PHE A 227 -23.14 13.73 6.80
C PHE A 227 -24.04 12.48 6.72
N GLY A 228 -25.35 12.74 6.69
CA GLY A 228 -26.44 11.78 6.66
C GLY A 228 -27.76 12.53 6.79
N TRP A 229 -28.87 11.79 6.88
CA TRP A 229 -30.20 12.38 7.09
C TRP A 229 -30.51 12.53 8.58
N THR A 230 -30.92 13.72 9.02
CA THR A 230 -31.14 14.04 10.45
C THR A 230 -32.28 13.24 11.10
N ASP A 231 -33.20 12.70 10.32
CA ASP A 231 -34.26 11.79 10.80
C ASP A 231 -33.82 10.32 10.86
N LYS A 232 -32.58 10.03 10.45
CA LYS A 232 -32.00 8.68 10.37
C LYS A 232 -30.79 8.50 11.27
N VAL A 233 -29.93 9.51 11.34
CA VAL A 233 -28.70 9.47 12.12
C VAL A 233 -28.96 10.02 13.52
N ASP A 234 -28.75 9.18 14.53
CA ASP A 234 -28.75 9.60 15.93
C ASP A 234 -27.35 10.04 16.35
N VAL A 235 -27.22 11.29 16.79
CA VAL A 235 -25.97 11.89 17.28
C VAL A 235 -26.04 12.25 18.76
N SER A 236 -27.08 11.83 19.49
CA SER A 236 -27.29 12.26 20.89
C SER A 236 -26.19 11.82 21.85
N ASP A 237 -25.47 10.75 21.51
CA ASP A 237 -24.40 10.18 22.32
C ASP A 237 -23.01 10.76 21.97
N LEU A 238 -22.95 11.68 21.00
CA LEU A 238 -21.72 12.39 20.67
C LEU A 238 -21.50 13.56 21.63
N ASP A 239 -20.24 13.92 21.83
CA ASP A 239 -19.84 15.13 22.54
C ASP A 239 -18.83 15.96 21.74
N GLY A 240 -18.56 17.16 22.25
CA GLY A 240 -17.64 18.13 21.66
C GLY A 240 -16.30 18.19 22.36
N ASP A 241 -15.87 17.12 23.02
CA ASP A 241 -14.57 17.09 23.68
C ASP A 241 -13.44 17.21 22.64
N LEU A 242 -12.50 18.12 22.89
CA LEU A 242 -11.40 18.47 21.96
C LEU A 242 -10.11 17.69 22.23
N GLU A 243 -10.11 16.82 23.25
CA GLU A 243 -8.97 16.01 23.65
C GLU A 243 -9.27 14.51 23.48
N ILE A 244 -10.52 14.09 23.70
CA ILE A 244 -10.90 12.67 23.64
C ILE A 244 -10.78 12.11 22.21
N PHE A 245 -10.05 10.99 22.11
CA PHE A 245 -10.00 10.14 20.92
C PHE A 245 -11.17 9.17 21.01
N ALA A 246 -12.19 9.39 20.18
CA ALA A 246 -13.41 8.59 20.16
C ALA A 246 -13.92 8.28 18.75
N GLY A 247 -13.17 8.67 17.70
CA GLY A 247 -13.61 8.52 16.32
C GLY A 247 -13.92 7.07 15.96
N TYR A 248 -13.05 6.13 16.35
CA TYR A 248 -13.22 4.71 16.04
C TYR A 248 -14.50 4.14 16.65
N THR A 249 -14.67 4.26 17.97
CA THR A 249 -15.81 3.69 18.70
C THR A 249 -17.13 4.31 18.24
N ARG A 250 -17.15 5.63 18.03
CA ARG A 250 -18.36 6.33 17.59
C ARG A 250 -18.70 6.00 16.13
N THR A 251 -17.70 5.86 15.25
CA THR A 251 -17.94 5.38 13.88
C THR A 251 -18.55 3.99 13.89
N HIS A 252 -18.00 3.06 14.65
CA HIS A 252 -18.56 1.70 14.78
C HIS A 252 -19.96 1.69 15.39
N ASN A 253 -20.25 2.58 16.35
CA ASN A 253 -21.60 2.74 16.87
C ASN A 253 -22.60 3.22 15.80
N MET A 254 -22.17 4.10 14.87
CA MET A 254 -22.99 4.52 13.73
C MET A 254 -23.31 3.35 12.80
N GLU A 255 -22.38 2.42 12.60
CA GLU A 255 -22.62 1.21 11.79
C GLU A 255 -23.69 0.28 12.39
N GLN A 256 -23.88 0.35 13.71
CA GLN A 256 -24.92 -0.42 14.41
C GLN A 256 -26.30 0.26 14.40
N GLN A 257 -26.42 1.48 13.88
CA GLN A 257 -27.69 2.18 13.84
C GLN A 257 -28.64 1.58 12.77
N PRO A 258 -29.98 1.64 13.00
CA PRO A 258 -30.94 1.22 12.00
C PRO A 258 -30.75 1.98 10.68
N GLU A 259 -30.97 1.28 9.56
CA GLU A 259 -30.88 1.87 8.21
C GLU A 259 -29.49 2.38 7.80
N TYR A 260 -28.42 1.92 8.49
CA TYR A 260 -27.04 2.18 8.11
C TYR A 260 -26.78 1.77 6.65
N SER A 261 -26.42 2.76 5.84
CA SER A 261 -26.24 2.63 4.40
C SER A 261 -25.49 3.84 3.85
N TYR A 262 -24.92 3.68 2.65
CA TYR A 262 -24.26 4.76 1.91
C TYR A 262 -25.13 6.03 1.76
N ASP A 263 -26.44 5.86 1.56
CA ASP A 263 -27.36 6.99 1.34
C ASP A 263 -27.78 7.69 2.63
N ASN A 264 -27.82 6.98 3.75
CA ASN A 264 -28.32 7.53 5.03
C ASN A 264 -27.21 8.00 5.97
N PHE A 265 -26.01 7.41 5.88
CA PHE A 265 -24.88 7.64 6.79
C PHE A 265 -23.60 7.94 6.00
N TRP A 266 -23.72 8.76 4.95
CA TRP A 266 -22.67 8.93 3.95
C TRP A 266 -21.29 9.24 4.53
N ALA A 267 -21.16 10.11 5.54
CA ALA A 267 -19.86 10.44 6.10
C ALA A 267 -19.19 9.23 6.79
N CYS A 268 -19.96 8.48 7.58
CA CYS A 268 -19.46 7.29 8.26
C CYS A 268 -19.17 6.17 7.25
N TRP A 269 -20.11 5.93 6.33
CA TRP A 269 -19.98 4.91 5.30
C TRP A 269 -18.78 5.16 4.39
N SER A 270 -18.63 6.40 3.89
CA SER A 270 -17.51 6.75 3.03
C SER A 270 -16.17 6.58 3.77
N ALA A 271 -16.09 6.98 5.04
CA ALA A 271 -14.89 6.78 5.85
C ALA A 271 -14.50 5.30 5.94
N THR A 272 -15.44 4.42 6.28
CA THR A 272 -15.16 2.99 6.50
C THR A 272 -14.99 2.21 5.20
N HIS A 273 -15.56 2.70 4.09
CA HIS A 273 -15.44 2.15 2.75
C HIS A 273 -14.52 3.00 1.85
N HIS A 274 -13.46 3.56 2.43
CA HIS A 274 -12.48 4.37 1.72
C HIS A 274 -11.90 3.62 0.49
N ILE A 275 -11.68 4.33 -0.61
CA ILE A 275 -11.21 3.73 -1.89
C ILE A 275 -9.94 2.89 -1.78
N HIS A 276 -9.07 3.24 -0.83
CA HIS A 276 -7.93 2.43 -0.45
C HIS A 276 -8.28 1.68 0.83
N PRO A 277 -8.48 0.35 0.77
CA PRO A 277 -8.75 -0.45 1.96
C PRO A 277 -7.68 -0.24 3.02
N ALA A 278 -8.09 -0.21 4.28
CA ALA A 278 -7.15 -0.21 5.38
C ALA A 278 -6.50 -1.60 5.50
N PRO A 279 -5.22 -1.70 5.92
CA PRO A 279 -4.58 -2.99 6.16
C PRO A 279 -5.30 -3.77 7.26
N ALA A 280 -5.38 -5.10 7.15
CA ALA A 280 -6.09 -5.95 8.12
C ALA A 280 -5.48 -5.91 9.54
N MET A 281 -4.23 -5.48 9.67
CA MET A 281 -3.52 -5.29 10.94
C MET A 281 -3.72 -3.87 11.53
N SER A 282 -4.70 -3.13 11.02
CA SER A 282 -5.09 -1.81 11.54
C SER A 282 -6.50 -1.88 12.13
N SER A 283 -6.95 -0.80 12.75
CA SER A 283 -8.34 -0.62 13.18
C SER A 283 -9.36 -0.54 12.04
N GLY A 284 -8.92 -0.54 10.78
CA GLY A 284 -9.74 -0.03 9.69
C GLY A 284 -9.84 1.50 9.70
N TRP A 285 -10.37 2.05 8.61
CA TRP A 285 -10.64 3.48 8.51
C TRP A 285 -11.87 3.88 9.32
N TYR A 286 -11.79 5.00 10.02
CA TYR A 286 -12.92 5.60 10.74
C TYR A 286 -12.95 7.11 10.60
N LEU A 287 -14.10 7.71 10.90
CA LEU A 287 -14.23 9.17 10.91
C LEU A 287 -13.69 9.71 12.24
N PRO A 288 -12.68 10.60 12.23
CA PRO A 288 -12.10 11.14 13.47
C PRO A 288 -13.08 12.02 14.23
N ALA A 289 -13.00 11.97 15.57
CA ALA A 289 -13.60 12.94 16.47
C ALA A 289 -12.72 14.20 16.57
N PHE A 290 -13.20 15.21 17.30
CA PHE A 290 -12.46 16.47 17.48
C PHE A 290 -11.08 16.29 18.11
N GLY A 291 -10.90 15.38 19.07
CA GLY A 291 -9.59 15.10 19.68
C GLY A 291 -8.55 14.64 18.65
N GLU A 292 -8.90 13.69 17.79
CA GLU A 292 -8.01 13.21 16.73
C GLU A 292 -7.70 14.32 15.71
N PHE A 293 -8.72 15.11 15.32
CA PHE A 293 -8.51 16.25 14.44
C PHE A 293 -7.65 17.36 15.07
N ASN A 294 -7.75 17.59 16.38
CA ASN A 294 -6.96 18.61 17.09
C ASN A 294 -5.47 18.28 17.01
N VAL A 295 -5.13 17.01 17.29
CA VAL A 295 -3.76 16.52 17.18
C VAL A 295 -3.27 16.59 15.74
N LEU A 296 -4.05 16.08 14.76
CA LEU A 296 -3.71 16.18 13.35
C LEU A 296 -3.48 17.64 12.92
N PHE A 297 -4.38 18.55 13.30
CA PHE A 297 -4.28 19.97 12.95
C PHE A 297 -2.97 20.60 13.46
N SER A 298 -2.52 20.24 14.67
CA SER A 298 -1.30 20.78 15.27
C SER A 298 -0.02 20.50 14.46
N VAL A 299 -0.02 19.40 13.70
CA VAL A 299 1.12 18.97 12.85
C VAL A 299 0.84 19.15 11.36
N TYR A 300 -0.41 19.43 10.98
CA TYR A 300 -0.87 19.39 9.59
C TYR A 300 -0.07 20.32 8.68
N HIS A 301 -0.10 21.62 8.97
CA HIS A 301 0.48 22.64 8.10
C HIS A 301 2.02 22.61 8.06
N ASN A 302 2.67 22.00 9.05
CA ASN A 302 4.13 22.00 9.18
C ASN A 302 4.80 20.73 8.69
N VAL A 303 4.12 19.58 8.76
CA VAL A 303 4.70 18.26 8.44
C VAL A 303 3.81 17.49 7.49
N ILE A 304 2.56 17.27 7.86
CA ILE A 304 1.69 16.30 7.17
C ILE A 304 1.29 16.76 5.77
N ARG A 305 1.02 18.06 5.58
CA ARG A 305 0.57 18.61 4.30
C ARG A 305 1.57 18.35 3.18
N GLU A 306 2.86 18.61 3.41
CA GLU A 306 3.89 18.40 2.39
C GLU A 306 4.05 16.91 2.06
N LYS A 307 3.95 16.03 3.06
CA LYS A 307 3.98 14.57 2.89
C LYS A 307 2.76 14.05 2.12
N ILE A 308 1.56 14.56 2.36
CA ILE A 308 0.38 14.21 1.56
C ILE A 308 0.60 14.63 0.10
N LEU A 309 1.10 15.85 -0.13
CA LEU A 309 1.29 16.39 -1.48
C LEU A 309 2.46 15.77 -2.25
N SER A 310 3.35 15.02 -1.59
CA SER A 310 4.42 14.26 -2.28
C SER A 310 3.92 12.90 -2.80
N VAL A 311 2.79 12.40 -2.31
CA VAL A 311 2.17 11.15 -2.75
C VAL A 311 1.37 11.41 -4.02
N GLU A 312 1.49 10.53 -5.01
CA GLU A 312 0.73 10.64 -6.26
C GLU A 312 -0.77 10.70 -5.98
N GLY A 313 -1.41 11.77 -6.45
CA GLY A 313 -2.83 12.09 -6.22
C GLY A 313 -3.22 12.33 -4.76
N GLY A 314 -2.27 12.62 -3.87
CA GLY A 314 -2.60 13.12 -2.54
C GLY A 314 -3.36 14.45 -2.59
N GLU A 315 -4.32 14.62 -1.69
CA GLU A 315 -5.25 15.77 -1.70
C GLU A 315 -5.07 16.64 -0.47
N ASP A 316 -4.79 17.93 -0.70
CA ASP A 316 -4.65 18.95 0.35
C ASP A 316 -5.92 19.07 1.20
N MET A 317 -5.76 19.06 2.52
CA MET A 317 -6.87 19.25 3.45
C MET A 317 -7.28 20.71 3.58
N ASP A 318 -6.43 21.69 3.23
CA ASP A 318 -6.87 23.09 3.03
C ASP A 318 -8.00 23.17 1.97
N GLY A 319 -8.04 22.16 1.09
CA GLY A 319 -9.10 21.91 0.12
C GLY A 319 -9.00 22.81 -1.11
N GLU A 320 -9.45 22.32 -2.26
CA GLU A 320 -9.52 23.14 -3.46
C GLU A 320 -10.53 24.28 -3.29
N ASN A 321 -10.19 25.47 -3.81
CA ASN A 321 -11.07 26.65 -3.79
C ASN A 321 -11.56 27.09 -2.40
N ASN A 322 -10.76 26.85 -1.36
CA ASN A 322 -11.07 27.27 0.02
C ASN A 322 -12.29 26.57 0.63
N LEU A 323 -12.40 25.25 0.37
CA LEU A 323 -13.50 24.39 0.81
C LEU A 323 -13.09 23.32 1.82
N GLY A 324 -11.87 23.37 2.37
CA GLY A 324 -11.29 22.39 3.32
C GLY A 324 -12.06 22.28 4.65
N THR A 325 -13.23 21.68 4.60
CA THR A 325 -14.14 21.45 5.72
C THR A 325 -14.49 19.97 5.74
N TYR A 326 -14.33 19.34 6.91
CA TYR A 326 -14.38 17.89 7.07
C TYR A 326 -15.38 17.51 8.13
N TRP A 327 -16.19 16.50 7.83
CA TRP A 327 -17.07 15.91 8.83
C TRP A 327 -16.28 15.32 10.00
N ALA A 328 -16.83 15.45 11.21
CA ALA A 328 -16.23 14.93 12.43
C ALA A 328 -17.22 14.08 13.20
N MET A 329 -16.70 13.10 13.93
CA MET A 329 -17.45 12.23 14.82
C MET A 329 -17.60 12.85 16.23
N SER A 330 -18.09 14.08 16.25
CA SER A 330 -18.30 14.92 17.43
C SER A 330 -19.46 15.87 17.18
N VAL A 331 -19.99 16.47 18.24
CA VAL A 331 -20.97 17.58 18.14
C VAL A 331 -20.41 18.82 18.80
N VAL A 332 -20.66 20.00 18.23
CA VAL A 332 -20.32 21.26 18.93
C VAL A 332 -21.17 21.36 20.20
N SER A 333 -20.53 21.72 21.32
CA SER A 333 -21.18 21.80 22.63
C SER A 333 -22.46 22.63 22.59
N GLY A 334 -23.55 22.07 23.12
CA GLY A 334 -24.87 22.71 23.14
C GLY A 334 -25.65 22.63 21.83
N THR A 335 -25.27 21.73 20.93
CA THR A 335 -25.94 21.50 19.64
C THR A 335 -26.17 20.00 19.41
N ASP A 336 -27.28 19.68 18.75
CA ASP A 336 -27.64 18.30 18.35
C ASP A 336 -27.50 18.14 16.83
N ASP A 337 -26.51 18.81 16.23
CA ASP A 337 -26.33 18.90 14.77
C ASP A 337 -24.98 18.34 14.34
N PHE A 338 -24.92 17.87 13.09
CA PHE A 338 -23.69 17.35 12.50
C PHE A 338 -22.61 18.42 12.52
N SER A 339 -21.41 18.02 12.94
CA SER A 339 -20.31 18.95 13.11
C SER A 339 -19.15 18.68 12.18
N LEU A 340 -18.41 19.74 11.90
CA LEU A 340 -17.28 19.75 10.98
C LEU A 340 -16.09 20.49 11.56
N VAL A 341 -14.91 20.21 11.03
CA VAL A 341 -13.66 20.91 11.30
C VAL A 341 -13.16 21.63 10.05
N ASP A 342 -12.79 22.88 10.20
CA ASP A 342 -12.23 23.73 9.15
C ASP A 342 -10.70 23.67 9.13
N PHE A 343 -10.12 23.09 8.08
CA PHE A 343 -8.67 22.99 7.85
C PHE A 343 -8.12 24.12 6.99
N ARG A 344 -8.94 25.10 6.61
CA ARG A 344 -8.51 26.15 5.68
C ARG A 344 -7.42 27.02 6.29
N ALA A 345 -6.38 27.29 5.51
CA ALA A 345 -5.27 28.16 5.89
C ALA A 345 -5.63 29.65 5.71
N SER A 346 -6.57 29.96 4.81
CA SER A 346 -7.00 31.35 4.57
C SER A 346 -7.81 31.95 5.73
N MET A 347 -8.26 31.12 6.67
CA MET A 347 -9.09 31.53 7.79
C MET A 347 -8.21 31.73 9.03
N SER A 348 -8.27 32.93 9.62
CA SER A 348 -7.59 33.23 10.87
C SER A 348 -8.41 32.72 12.05
N TYR A 349 -7.88 31.73 12.76
CA TYR A 349 -8.47 31.17 13.97
C TYR A 349 -7.47 31.27 15.11
N GLU A 350 -7.94 31.61 16.33
CA GLU A 350 -7.07 31.72 17.51
C GLU A 350 -6.80 30.35 18.12
N THR A 351 -7.79 29.45 18.08
CA THR A 351 -7.73 28.12 18.67
C THR A 351 -8.29 27.04 17.74
N PHE A 352 -8.03 25.76 18.05
CA PHE A 352 -8.69 24.65 17.34
C PHE A 352 -10.21 24.63 17.57
N ALA A 353 -10.69 25.03 18.75
CA ALA A 353 -12.11 25.15 19.04
C ALA A 353 -12.82 26.08 18.03
N ASP A 354 -12.14 27.16 17.61
CA ASP A 354 -12.65 28.08 16.60
C ASP A 354 -12.74 27.46 15.21
N ARG A 355 -12.24 26.25 14.97
CA ARG A 355 -12.39 25.53 13.70
C ARG A 355 -13.56 24.56 13.71
N CYS A 356 -14.07 24.23 14.90
CA CYS A 356 -15.23 23.36 15.07
C CYS A 356 -16.51 24.16 14.76
N ARG A 357 -17.40 23.58 13.95
CA ARG A 357 -18.63 24.23 13.49
C ARG A 357 -19.78 23.25 13.43
N THR A 358 -21.00 23.74 13.65
CA THR A 358 -22.21 23.03 13.25
C THR A 358 -22.52 23.31 11.78
N ASN A 359 -23.11 22.32 11.12
CA ASN A 359 -23.62 22.52 9.77
C ASN A 359 -25.08 22.95 9.76
N SER A 360 -25.32 24.20 10.16
CA SER A 360 -26.66 24.81 10.21
C SER A 360 -27.45 24.84 8.87
N TYR A 361 -26.88 24.38 7.75
CA TYR A 361 -27.50 24.42 6.42
C TYR A 361 -27.24 23.19 5.54
N MET A 362 -26.86 22.03 6.10
CA MET A 362 -26.57 20.80 5.33
C MET A 362 -25.61 21.02 4.14
N TYR A 363 -24.60 21.88 4.30
CA TYR A 363 -23.54 22.00 3.30
C TYR A 363 -22.81 20.67 3.15
N MET A 364 -22.51 20.30 1.90
CA MET A 364 -21.71 19.12 1.61
C MET A 364 -20.28 19.34 2.14
N ASN A 365 -19.70 18.39 2.86
CA ASN A 365 -18.31 18.50 3.36
C ASN A 365 -17.52 17.25 2.97
N TYR A 366 -16.20 17.35 3.07
CA TYR A 366 -15.31 16.23 2.79
C TYR A 366 -15.33 15.21 3.94
N THR A 367 -14.97 13.98 3.62
CA THR A 367 -14.67 12.93 4.59
C THR A 367 -13.20 12.58 4.46
N ARG A 368 -12.42 12.87 5.50
CA ARG A 368 -11.02 12.47 5.61
C ARG A 368 -10.86 11.50 6.78
N PRO A 369 -10.74 10.19 6.51
CA PRO A 369 -10.69 9.20 7.56
C PRO A 369 -9.28 9.12 8.15
N VAL A 370 -9.23 8.53 9.33
CA VAL A 370 -7.99 8.12 9.99
C VAL A 370 -8.08 6.64 10.35
N LEU A 371 -6.93 6.01 10.57
CA LEU A 371 -6.84 4.66 11.12
C LEU A 371 -5.84 4.63 12.27
N THR A 372 -5.96 3.62 13.12
CA THR A 372 -5.03 3.28 14.20
C THR A 372 -4.33 1.97 13.83
N PHE A 373 -3.04 1.85 14.14
CA PHE A 373 -2.23 0.65 13.82
C PHE A 373 -1.24 0.32 14.93
#